data_AF-A0A2D5UR77-F1
#
_entry.id   AF-A0A2D5UR77-F1
#
_cell.length_a   1.000
_cell.length_b   1.000
_cell.length_c   1.000
_cell.angle_alpha   90.00
_cell.angle_beta   90.00
_cell.angle_gamma   90.00
#
_symmetry.space_group_name_H-M   'P 1'
#
loop_
_entity.id
_entity.type
_entity.pdbx_description
1 polymer ?
#
loop_
_entity_poly.entity_id
_entity_poly.type
_entity_poly.pdbx_seq_one_letter_code
_entity_poly.pdbx_strand_id
1 'polypeptide(L)' 'MSDTEIMELIKEKREDLEKRRSSDSVSTSLLTVLENEIKELESSLSSSDSSSKSDGQQMFLDECAG' A
#
# COMPACT_ATOMS: atom_id res chain seq x y z
N MET A 1 3.25 13.98 -0.58
CA MET A 1 3.71 13.38 0.68
C MET A 1 4.98 12.60 0.40
N SER A 2 5.95 12.68 1.28
CA SER A 2 7.11 11.78 1.24
C SER A 2 6.72 10.40 1.75
N ASP A 3 7.50 9.38 1.40
CA ASP A 3 7.28 8.01 1.86
C ASP A 3 7.31 7.91 3.40
N THR A 4 8.12 8.76 4.05
CA THR A 4 8.15 8.86 5.51
C THR A 4 6.86 9.40 6.10
N GLU A 5 6.27 10.43 5.48
CA GLU A 5 4.98 10.99 5.90
C GLU A 5 3.85 9.96 5.71
N ILE A 6 3.89 9.17 4.62
CA ILE A 6 2.88 8.13 4.37
C ILE A 6 3.00 6.99 5.40
N MET A 7 4.22 6.58 5.76
CA MET A 7 4.44 5.56 6.80
C MET A 7 3.97 6.02 8.17
N GLU A 8 4.22 7.27 8.55
CA GLU A 8 3.71 7.84 9.80
C GLU A 8 2.17 7.86 9.81
N LEU A 9 1.55 8.25 8.69
CA LEU A 9 0.09 8.26 8.56
C LEU A 9 -0.52 6.86 8.68
N ILE A 10 0.10 5.85 8.06
CA ILE A 10 -0.32 4.44 8.18
C ILE A 10 -0.24 3.99 9.64
N LYS A 11 0.86 4.33 10.33
CA LYS A 11 1.05 3.97 11.73
C LYS A 11 -0.04 4.59 12.61
N GLU A 12 -0.31 5.88 12.44
CA GLU A 12 -1.36 6.58 13.19
C GLU A 12 -2.74 5.96 12.95
N LYS A 13 -3.09 5.68 11.68
CA LYS A 13 -4.38 5.05 11.34
C LYS A 13 -4.51 3.64 11.90
N ARG A 14 -3.43 2.85 11.94
CA ARG A 14 -3.43 1.52 12.57
C ARG A 14 -3.64 1.60 14.08
N GLU A 15 -3.01 2.56 14.75
CA GLU A 15 -3.23 2.80 16.18
C GLU A 15 -4.68 3.24 16.47
N ASP A 16 -5.26 4.10 15.63
CA ASP A 16 -6.65 4.53 15.76
C ASP A 16 -7.63 3.37 15.51
N LEU A 17 -7.36 2.52 14.51
CA LEU A 17 -8.14 1.32 14.23
C LEU A 17 -8.14 0.38 15.44
N GLU A 18 -6.98 0.11 16.05
CA GLU A 18 -6.88 -0.78 17.21
C GLU A 18 -7.64 -0.24 18.43
N LYS A 19 -7.52 1.08 18.69
CA LYS A 19 -8.28 1.76 19.75
C LYS A 19 -9.79 1.65 19.52
N ARG A 20 -10.23 1.80 18.27
CA ARG A 20 -11.64 1.71 17.88
C ARG A 20 -12.16 0.28 17.89
N ARG A 21 -11.36 -0.72 17.51
CA ARG A 21 -11.70 -2.14 17.60
C ARG A 21 -11.91 -2.58 19.04
N SER A 22 -11.13 -2.01 19.96
CA SER A 22 -11.26 -2.24 21.40
C SER A 22 -12.48 -1.54 22.02
N SER A 23 -13.23 -0.74 21.24
CA SER A 23 -14.43 -0.05 21.71
C SER A 23 -15.69 -0.73 21.15
N ASP A 24 -16.51 -1.27 22.05
CA ASP A 24 -17.75 -2.00 21.72
C ASP A 24 -18.82 -1.17 20.98
N SER A 25 -18.61 0.14 20.83
CA SER A 25 -19.58 1.09 20.25
C SER A 25 -19.30 1.49 18.80
N VAL A 26 -18.21 1.00 18.21
CA VAL A 26 -17.79 1.43 16.87
C VAL A 26 -18.51 0.64 15.79
N SER A 27 -19.06 1.37 14.80
CA SER A 27 -19.68 0.76 13.62
C SER A 27 -18.65 -0.02 12.81
N THR A 28 -18.99 -1.26 12.43
CA THR A 28 -18.20 -2.09 11.52
C THR A 28 -17.88 -1.39 10.21
N SER A 29 -18.81 -0.57 9.69
CA SER A 29 -18.59 0.23 8.48
C SER A 29 -17.43 1.22 8.62
N LEU A 30 -17.27 1.84 9.78
CA LEU A 30 -16.17 2.77 10.05
C LEU A 30 -14.83 2.03 10.13
N LEU A 31 -14.81 0.84 10.74
CA LEU A 31 -13.62 -0.01 10.76
C LEU A 31 -13.21 -0.43 9.34
N THR A 32 -14.17 -0.81 8.50
CA THR A 32 -13.90 -1.18 7.11
C THR A 32 -13.36 0.00 6.30
N VAL A 33 -13.88 1.22 6.50
CA VAL A 33 -13.34 2.43 5.85
C VAL A 33 -11.88 2.67 6.27
N LEU A 34 -11.58 2.57 7.56
CA LEU A 34 -10.20 2.72 8.06
C LEU A 34 -9.25 1.64 7.52
N GLU A 35 -9.70 0.38 7.45
CA GLU A 35 -8.94 -0.73 6.86
C GLU A 35 -8.64 -0.48 5.37
N ASN A 36 -9.62 0.02 4.62
CA ASN A 36 -9.45 0.34 3.21
C ASN A 36 -8.49 1.51 3.00
N GLU A 37 -8.60 2.58 3.79
CA GLU A 37 -7.69 3.74 3.71
C GLU A 37 -6.23 3.33 3.99
N ILE A 38 -6.00 2.48 5.00
CA ILE A 38 -4.66 1.94 5.30
C ILE A 38 -4.12 1.17 4.09
N LYS A 39 -4.95 0.32 3.48
CA LYS A 39 -4.57 -0.48 2.32
C LYS A 39 -4.26 0.36 1.08
N GLU A 40 -5.00 1.45 0.86
CA GLU A 40 -4.72 2.40 -0.22
C GLU A 40 -3.38 3.10 -0.02
N LEU A 41 -3.07 3.53 1.21
CA LEU A 41 -1.79 4.15 1.55
C LEU A 41 -0.62 3.16 1.39
N GLU A 42 -0.79 1.91 1.83
CA GLU A 42 0.21 0.85 1.63
C GLU A 42 0.44 0.54 0.15
N SER A 43 -0.63 0.52 -0.65
CA SER A 43 -0.56 0.32 -2.10
C SER A 43 0.15 1.49 -2.79
N SER A 44 -0.02 2.71 -2.28
CA SER A 44 0.71 3.89 -2.78
C SER A 44 2.22 3.78 -2.55
N LEU A 45 2.65 3.27 -1.38
CA LEU A 45 4.06 2.98 -1.11
C LEU A 45 4.61 1.86 -2.01
N SER A 46 3.85 0.77 -2.19
CA SER A 46 4.27 -0.34 -3.05
C SER A 46 4.35 0.05 -4.54
N SER A 47 3.52 1.00 -4.97
CA SER A 47 3.53 1.50 -6.36
C SER A 47 4.68 2.46 -6.62
N SER A 48 5.11 3.23 -5.60
CA SER A 48 6.32 4.06 -5.67
C SER A 48 7.62 3.24 -5.83
N ASP A 49 7.66 2.00 -5.32
CA ASP A 49 8.78 1.07 -5.55
C ASP A 49 8.71 0.39 -6.93
N SER A 50 7.53 0.41 -7.57
CA SER A 50 7.27 -0.26 -8.85
C SER A 50 7.68 0.55 -10.08
N SER A 51 7.97 1.84 -9.94
CA SER A 51 8.40 2.71 -11.05
C SER A 51 9.82 2.46 -11.57
N SER A 52 10.46 1.35 -11.18
CA SER A 52 11.81 0.96 -11.64
C SER A 52 11.85 -0.29 -12.54
N LYS A 53 10.71 -0.92 -12.87
CA LYS A 53 10.70 -2.19 -13.62
C LYS A 53 9.62 -2.31 -14.69
N SER A 54 9.43 -1.26 -15.48
CA SER A 54 8.68 -1.37 -16.74
C SER A 54 9.37 -0.48 -17.74
N ASP A 55 10.12 -1.08 -18.67
CA ASP A 55 10.41 -0.59 -20.04
C ASP A 55 11.74 -1.09 -20.65
N GLY A 56 12.57 -1.85 -19.91
CA GLY A 56 13.97 -2.03 -20.32
C GLY A 56 14.47 -3.39 -20.83
N GLN A 57 13.91 -4.53 -20.41
CA GLN A 57 14.61 -5.81 -20.63
C GLN A 57 13.64 -6.99 -20.73
N GLN A 58 13.29 -7.40 -21.96
CA GLN A 58 13.13 -8.80 -22.37
C GLN A 58 12.72 -8.89 -23.86
N MET A 59 13.61 -8.47 -24.76
CA MET A 59 13.50 -8.82 -26.19
C MET A 59 14.89 -9.06 -26.78
N PHE A 60 15.63 -10.06 -26.30
CA PHE A 60 16.84 -10.56 -26.99
C PHE A 60 17.09 -12.02 -26.66
N LEU A 61 16.26 -12.93 -27.19
CA LEU A 61 16.63 -14.32 -27.41
C LEU A 61 15.82 -14.84 -28.60
N ASP A 62 16.04 -14.23 -29.75
CA ASP A 62 15.75 -14.86 -31.03
C ASP A 62 16.99 -14.63 -31.91
N GLU A 63 17.35 -15.60 -32.74
CA GLU A 63 18.55 -15.63 -33.60
C GLU A 63 19.83 -16.22 -32.98
N CYS A 64 19.80 -17.52 -32.68
CA CYS A 64 20.98 -18.40 -32.77
C CYS A 64 20.57 -19.88 -32.93
N ALA A 65 19.68 -20.16 -33.88
CA ALA A 65 19.42 -21.51 -34.38
C ALA A 65 19.43 -21.49 -35.92
N GLY A 66 20.60 -21.20 -36.47
CA GLY A 66 21.00 -21.59 -37.82
C GLY A 66 21.72 -22.93 -37.79
#